data_AF-A0A519LEP1-F1
#
_entry.id   AF-A0A519LEP1-F1
#
_cell.length_a   1.000
_cell.length_b   1.000
_cell.length_c   1.000
_cell.angle_alpha   90.00
_cell.angle_beta   90.00
_cell.angle_gamma   90.00
#
_symmetry.space_group_name_H-M   'P 1'
#
loop_
_entity.id
_entity.type
_entity.pdbx_description
1 polymer ?
#
loop_
_entity_poly.entity_id
_entity_poly.type
_entity_poly.pdbx_seq_one_letter_code
_entity_poly.pdbx_strand_id
1 'polypeptide(L)'
;MDSSASSSPPAPPARAPRPYEPAPRGSSVAGKAYWAMAQRVALTAACIDGLYIALFLWLGSVPLALVNVVSIAMYLCAYALIQRRRNTAGILLIWLEVIAHSALGSLLYYLGLRLACDHLGPLAPLAGQGQQIVNVLHVCVVFGMFAALAAFYRRTILIAENRLLKQATLDALTGLNNRAHFQTLAGHTLTRIQRTGEPVALMLCDIDHFKQVNDRHGHAAGDRVLVAVAQVLAGQLRESDVLARWGG
;
A
#
# COMPACT_ATOMS: atom_id res chain seq x y z
N MET A 1 47.56 53.02 -37.02
CA MET A 1 46.10 52.97 -37.20
C MET A 1 45.88 52.01 -38.36
N ASP A 2 45.32 50.81 -38.22
CA ASP A 2 44.52 50.22 -37.17
C ASP A 2 44.71 48.70 -37.14
N SER A 3 44.61 48.14 -35.94
CA SER A 3 44.58 46.69 -35.67
C SER A 3 43.12 46.24 -35.67
N SER A 4 42.70 45.45 -36.66
CA SER A 4 41.34 44.94 -36.79
C SER A 4 41.12 43.73 -35.87
N ALA A 5 40.62 43.98 -34.66
CA ALA A 5 40.15 42.94 -33.74
C ALA A 5 38.72 42.51 -34.10
N SER A 6 38.58 41.26 -34.54
CA SER A 6 37.30 40.56 -34.74
C SER A 6 36.74 40.14 -33.38
N SER A 7 35.73 40.85 -32.87
CA SER A 7 34.97 40.46 -31.67
C SER A 7 33.77 39.57 -32.05
N SER A 8 33.74 38.35 -31.51
CA SER A 8 32.56 37.46 -31.60
C SER A 8 31.48 37.90 -30.61
N PRO A 9 30.18 37.75 -30.93
CA PRO A 9 29.10 38.16 -30.03
C PRO A 9 28.98 37.24 -28.80
N PRO A 10 28.55 37.77 -27.64
CA PRO A 10 28.43 37.00 -26.40
C PRO A 10 27.28 35.98 -26.46
N ALA A 11 27.50 34.83 -25.81
CA ALA A 11 26.53 33.73 -25.73
C ALA A 11 25.25 34.16 -24.98
N PRO A 12 24.06 33.67 -25.40
CA PRO A 12 22.79 34.02 -24.76
C PRO A 12 22.71 33.50 -23.31
N PRO A 13 22.03 34.22 -22.40
CA PRO A 13 21.93 33.83 -21.00
C PRO A 13 21.16 32.51 -20.83
N ALA A 14 21.65 31.67 -19.92
CA ALA A 14 21.04 30.39 -19.58
C ALA A 14 19.59 30.60 -19.12
N ARG A 15 18.64 29.93 -19.79
CA ARG A 15 17.22 29.92 -19.39
C ARG A 15 17.09 29.42 -17.95
N ALA A 16 16.39 30.18 -17.12
CA ALA A 16 16.05 29.77 -15.75
C ALA A 16 15.36 28.40 -15.75
N PRO A 17 15.69 27.50 -14.80
CA PRO A 17 15.04 26.21 -14.68
C PRO A 17 13.54 26.40 -14.46
N ARG A 18 12.71 25.68 -15.23
CA ARG A 18 11.26 25.72 -15.05
C ARG A 18 10.91 25.28 -13.62
N PRO A 19 9.96 25.94 -12.95
CA PRO A 19 9.42 25.47 -11.68
C PRO A 19 8.98 24.02 -11.82
N TYR A 20 9.35 23.19 -10.85
CA TYR A 20 8.92 21.80 -10.78
C TYR A 20 7.39 21.76 -10.60
N GLU A 21 6.66 21.42 -11.67
CA GLU A 21 5.26 21.05 -11.57
C GLU A 21 5.17 19.63 -11.01
N PRO A 22 4.58 19.42 -9.82
CA PRO A 22 4.39 18.08 -9.31
C PRO A 22 3.50 17.29 -10.27
N ALA A 23 3.96 16.10 -10.67
CA ALA A 23 3.21 15.23 -11.56
C ALA A 23 1.76 15.04 -11.05
N PRO A 24 0.76 15.07 -11.94
CA PRO A 24 -0.63 14.87 -11.55
C PRO A 24 -0.73 13.57 -10.77
N ARG A 25 -1.46 13.58 -9.63
CA ARG A 25 -1.70 12.41 -8.75
C ARG A 25 -2.47 11.33 -9.52
N GLY A 26 -1.82 10.65 -10.45
CA GLY A 26 -2.29 9.44 -11.10
C GLY A 26 -2.27 8.33 -10.05
N SER A 27 -3.42 7.69 -9.84
CA SER A 27 -3.62 6.63 -8.85
C SER A 27 -2.48 5.63 -8.89
N SER A 28 -1.63 5.64 -7.85
CA SER A 28 -0.58 4.64 -7.70
C SER A 28 -1.20 3.25 -7.76
N VAL A 29 -0.46 2.26 -8.27
CA VAL A 29 -0.89 0.85 -8.27
C VAL A 29 -1.28 0.42 -6.85
N ALA A 30 -0.58 0.94 -5.84
CA ALA A 30 -0.90 0.78 -4.43
C ALA A 30 -2.28 1.34 -4.05
N GLY A 31 -2.65 2.53 -4.56
CA GLY A 31 -3.99 3.10 -4.37
C GLY A 31 -5.09 2.22 -4.96
N LYS A 32 -4.91 1.71 -6.20
CA LYS A 32 -5.89 0.79 -6.81
C LYS A 32 -6.02 -0.52 -6.02
N ALA A 33 -4.89 -1.08 -5.57
CA ALA A 33 -4.86 -2.30 -4.76
C ALA A 33 -5.54 -2.11 -3.39
N TYR A 34 -5.35 -0.96 -2.74
CA TYR A 34 -6.01 -0.63 -1.48
C TYR A 34 -7.54 -0.61 -1.61
N TRP A 35 -8.07 0.06 -2.64
CA TRP A 35 -9.52 0.12 -2.85
C TRP A 35 -10.13 -1.24 -3.23
N ALA A 36 -9.40 -2.05 -4.00
CA ALA A 36 -9.79 -3.43 -4.29
C ALA A 36 -9.78 -4.30 -3.03
N MET A 37 -8.83 -4.11 -2.12
CA MET A 37 -8.81 -4.79 -0.82
C MET A 37 -10.00 -4.37 0.05
N ALA A 38 -10.27 -3.07 0.17
CA ALA A 38 -11.41 -2.56 0.94
C ALA A 38 -12.76 -3.14 0.45
N GLN A 39 -12.90 -3.26 -0.87
CA GLN A 39 -14.06 -3.91 -1.50
C GLN A 39 -14.18 -5.40 -1.15
N ARG A 40 -13.07 -6.14 -1.15
CA ARG A 40 -13.07 -7.56 -0.75
C ARG A 40 -13.44 -7.74 0.71
N VAL A 41 -12.91 -6.88 1.60
CA VAL A 41 -13.23 -6.90 3.04
C VAL A 41 -14.73 -6.68 3.27
N ALA A 42 -15.33 -5.68 2.62
CA ALA A 42 -16.76 -5.41 2.72
C ALA A 42 -17.61 -6.60 2.24
N LEU A 43 -17.22 -7.26 1.15
CA LEU A 43 -17.91 -8.44 0.66
C LEU A 43 -17.78 -9.64 1.63
N THR A 44 -16.58 -9.88 2.17
CA THR A 44 -16.37 -10.96 3.15
C THR A 44 -17.17 -10.72 4.43
N ALA A 45 -17.25 -9.47 4.91
CA ALA A 45 -18.06 -9.13 6.07
C ALA A 45 -19.55 -9.42 5.82
N ALA A 46 -20.08 -8.98 4.67
CA ALA A 46 -21.47 -9.28 4.28
C ALA A 46 -21.76 -10.79 4.20
N CYS A 47 -20.81 -11.61 3.73
CA CYS A 47 -20.97 -13.07 3.72
C CYS A 47 -21.00 -13.67 5.13
N ILE A 48 -20.17 -13.17 6.04
CA ILE A 48 -20.14 -13.59 7.45
C ILE A 48 -21.46 -13.25 8.13
N ASP A 49 -21.97 -12.03 7.94
CA ASP A 49 -23.28 -11.62 8.47
C ASP A 49 -24.42 -12.50 7.91
N GLY A 50 -24.32 -12.89 6.64
CA GLY A 50 -25.26 -13.85 6.02
C GLY A 50 -25.29 -15.20 6.74
N LEU A 51 -24.13 -15.71 7.16
CA LEU A 51 -24.04 -16.92 7.97
C LEU A 51 -24.66 -16.71 9.37
N TYR A 52 -24.45 -15.55 9.98
CA TYR A 52 -25.04 -15.21 11.27
C TYR A 52 -26.56 -15.07 11.22
N ILE A 53 -27.14 -14.56 10.13
CA ILE A 53 -28.60 -14.53 9.95
C ILE A 53 -29.19 -15.95 10.06
N ALA A 54 -28.60 -16.92 9.34
CA ALA A 54 -29.06 -18.30 9.39
C ALA A 54 -28.94 -18.88 10.81
N LEU A 55 -27.83 -18.60 11.50
CA LEU A 55 -27.62 -19.02 12.88
C LEU A 55 -28.65 -18.41 13.84
N PHE A 56 -28.94 -17.11 13.73
CA PHE A 56 -29.88 -16.43 14.63
C PHE A 56 -31.34 -16.80 14.37
N LEU A 57 -31.72 -17.06 13.11
CA LEU A 57 -33.03 -17.63 12.80
C LEU A 57 -33.17 -19.04 13.37
N TRP A 58 -32.12 -19.88 13.29
CA TRP A 58 -32.10 -21.19 13.91
C TRP A 58 -32.22 -21.13 15.45
N LEU A 59 -31.59 -20.13 16.08
CA LEU A 59 -31.72 -19.82 17.51
C LEU A 59 -33.06 -19.15 17.87
N GLY A 60 -33.96 -18.91 16.91
CA GLY A 60 -35.27 -18.29 17.12
C GLY A 60 -35.24 -16.78 17.37
N SER A 61 -34.10 -16.11 17.18
CA SER A 61 -33.93 -14.68 17.46
C SER A 61 -34.03 -13.82 16.19
N VAL A 62 -35.27 -13.50 15.83
CA VAL A 62 -35.57 -12.57 14.72
C VAL A 62 -34.93 -11.19 14.89
N PRO A 63 -34.87 -10.58 16.09
CA PRO A 63 -34.24 -9.27 16.26
C PRO A 63 -32.74 -9.27 15.91
N LEU A 64 -31.99 -10.29 16.30
CA LEU A 64 -30.56 -10.39 15.99
C LEU A 64 -30.33 -10.67 14.50
N ALA A 65 -31.19 -11.45 13.86
CA ALA A 65 -31.14 -11.66 12.42
C ALA A 65 -31.37 -10.35 11.65
N LEU A 66 -32.33 -9.51 12.08
CA LEU A 66 -32.60 -8.21 11.46
C LEU A 66 -31.41 -7.25 11.55
N VAL A 67 -30.70 -7.22 12.68
CA VAL A 67 -29.47 -6.42 12.82
C VAL A 67 -28.45 -6.81 11.76
N ASN A 68 -28.24 -8.10 11.52
CA ASN A 68 -27.29 -8.58 10.52
C ASN A 68 -27.76 -8.26 9.08
N VAL A 69 -29.06 -8.26 8.81
CA VAL A 69 -29.60 -7.77 7.51
C VAL A 69 -29.24 -6.30 7.28
N VAL A 70 -29.36 -5.47 8.33
CA VAL A 70 -28.97 -4.05 8.26
C VAL A 70 -27.46 -3.91 8.02
N SER A 71 -26.62 -4.71 8.71
CA SER A 71 -25.17 -4.73 8.50
C SER A 71 -24.79 -5.11 7.06
N ILE A 72 -25.41 -6.14 6.48
CA ILE A 72 -25.20 -6.51 5.05
C ILE A 72 -25.55 -5.34 4.14
N ALA A 73 -26.70 -4.69 4.36
CA ALA A 73 -27.12 -3.54 3.55
C ALA A 73 -26.11 -2.38 3.65
N MET A 74 -25.57 -2.11 4.85
CA MET A 74 -24.53 -1.11 5.06
C MET A 74 -23.22 -1.46 4.33
N TYR A 75 -22.77 -2.72 4.40
CA TYR A 75 -21.57 -3.17 3.70
C TYR A 75 -21.70 -3.11 2.17
N LEU A 76 -22.86 -3.51 1.63
CA LEU A 76 -23.16 -3.37 0.20
C LEU A 76 -23.22 -1.89 -0.23
N CYS A 77 -23.79 -1.02 0.60
CA CYS A 77 -23.79 0.42 0.36
C CYS A 77 -22.36 1.00 0.38
N ALA A 78 -21.53 0.61 1.34
CA ALA A 78 -20.13 1.02 1.41
C ALA A 78 -19.35 0.56 0.18
N TYR A 79 -19.57 -0.68 -0.26
CA TYR A 79 -18.99 -1.24 -1.48
C TYR A 79 -19.38 -0.40 -2.72
N ALA A 80 -20.66 -0.06 -2.86
CA ALA A 80 -21.16 0.79 -3.95
C ALA A 80 -20.59 2.21 -3.90
N LEU A 81 -20.42 2.80 -2.71
CA LEU A 81 -19.82 4.13 -2.52
C LEU A 81 -18.34 4.15 -2.95
N ILE A 82 -17.58 3.10 -2.61
CA ILE A 82 -16.18 2.94 -3.02
C ILE A 82 -16.09 2.78 -4.54
N GLN A 83 -17.00 2.04 -5.19
CA GLN A 83 -17.05 1.98 -6.65
C GLN A 83 -17.33 3.34 -7.30
N ARG A 84 -18.22 4.14 -6.71
CA ARG A 84 -18.55 5.50 -7.18
C ARG A 84 -17.50 6.56 -6.81
N ARG A 85 -16.29 6.16 -6.41
CA ARG A 85 -15.17 7.02 -6.00
C ARG A 85 -15.48 7.90 -4.78
N ARG A 86 -16.56 7.63 -4.04
CA ARG A 86 -16.92 8.32 -2.78
C ARG A 86 -16.27 7.61 -1.59
N ASN A 87 -14.95 7.53 -1.63
CA ASN A 87 -14.17 6.66 -0.76
C ASN A 87 -14.30 7.01 0.73
N THR A 88 -14.27 8.30 1.07
CA THR A 88 -14.41 8.75 2.46
C THR A 88 -15.75 8.34 3.06
N ALA A 89 -16.85 8.50 2.32
CA ALA A 89 -18.18 8.13 2.77
C ALA A 89 -18.30 6.61 2.95
N GLY A 90 -17.74 5.81 2.02
CA GLY A 90 -17.73 4.35 2.12
C GLY A 90 -16.94 3.86 3.34
N ILE A 91 -15.76 4.43 3.60
CA ILE A 91 -14.96 4.09 4.79
C ILE A 91 -15.69 4.48 6.08
N LEU A 92 -16.26 5.69 6.15
CA LEU A 92 -17.01 6.13 7.32
C LEU A 92 -18.19 5.21 7.64
N LEU A 93 -18.88 4.73 6.61
CA LEU A 93 -19.98 3.80 6.78
C LEU A 93 -19.54 2.45 7.35
N ILE A 94 -18.39 1.93 6.90
CA ILE A 94 -17.78 0.70 7.47
C ILE A 94 -17.42 0.91 8.94
N TRP A 95 -16.77 2.04 9.27
CA TRP A 95 -16.41 2.34 10.66
C TRP A 95 -17.64 2.46 11.57
N LEU A 96 -18.68 3.14 11.09
CA LEU A 96 -19.93 3.30 11.81
C LEU A 96 -20.57 1.94 12.10
N GLU A 97 -20.64 1.07 11.10
CA GLU A 97 -21.15 -0.30 11.23
C GLU A 97 -20.37 -1.07 12.29
N VAL A 98 -19.05 -1.15 12.16
CA VAL A 98 -18.19 -1.94 13.04
C VAL A 98 -18.31 -1.47 14.49
N ILE A 99 -18.32 -0.16 14.73
CA ILE A 99 -18.45 0.41 16.08
C ILE A 99 -19.85 0.13 16.64
N ALA A 100 -20.90 0.39 15.87
CA ALA A 100 -22.28 0.19 16.31
C ALA A 100 -22.55 -1.29 16.62
N HIS A 101 -22.11 -2.19 15.74
CA HIS A 101 -22.29 -3.63 15.89
C HIS A 101 -21.48 -4.17 17.08
N SER A 102 -20.22 -3.71 17.26
CA SER A 102 -19.40 -4.09 18.43
C SER A 102 -19.99 -3.60 19.75
N ALA A 103 -20.55 -2.38 19.77
CA ALA A 103 -21.22 -1.83 20.95
C ALA A 103 -22.50 -2.61 21.27
N LEU A 104 -23.32 -2.91 20.26
CA LEU A 104 -24.54 -3.69 20.42
C LEU A 104 -24.24 -5.12 20.87
N GLY A 105 -23.26 -5.79 20.25
CA GLY A 105 -22.81 -7.13 20.65
C GLY A 105 -22.32 -7.18 22.09
N SER A 106 -21.48 -6.21 22.49
CA SER A 106 -21.02 -6.07 23.88
C SER A 106 -22.18 -5.85 24.87
N LEU A 107 -23.14 -5.00 24.50
CA LEU A 107 -24.31 -4.69 25.30
C LEU A 107 -25.20 -5.92 25.47
N LEU A 108 -25.53 -6.61 24.38
CA LEU A 108 -26.35 -7.82 24.39
C LEU A 108 -25.69 -8.96 25.15
N TYR A 109 -24.37 -9.12 25.01
CA TYR A 109 -23.60 -10.08 25.81
C TYR A 109 -23.70 -9.76 27.31
N TYR A 110 -23.48 -8.50 27.69
CA TYR A 110 -23.58 -8.07 29.09
C TYR A 110 -25.00 -8.25 29.67
N LEU A 111 -26.03 -7.81 28.93
CA LEU A 111 -27.44 -7.97 29.34
C LEU A 111 -27.84 -9.45 29.40
N GLY A 112 -27.43 -10.25 28.42
CA GLY A 112 -27.68 -11.69 28.40
C GLY A 112 -27.04 -12.38 29.60
N LEU A 113 -25.79 -12.05 29.91
CA LEU A 113 -25.10 -12.58 31.08
C LEU A 113 -25.79 -12.15 32.38
N ARG A 114 -26.21 -10.88 32.47
CA ARG A 114 -26.92 -10.34 33.63
C ARG A 114 -28.26 -11.03 33.85
N LEU A 115 -29.10 -11.12 32.80
CA LEU A 115 -30.40 -11.79 32.86
C LEU A 115 -30.26 -13.28 33.18
N ALA A 116 -29.24 -13.95 32.64
CA ALA A 116 -28.94 -15.34 32.97
C ALA A 116 -28.55 -15.48 34.45
N CYS A 117 -27.72 -14.59 34.99
CA CYS A 117 -27.39 -14.56 36.43
C CYS A 117 -28.62 -14.27 37.31
N ASP A 118 -29.51 -13.37 36.88
CA ASP A 118 -30.74 -13.05 37.63
C ASP A 118 -31.72 -14.23 37.61
N HIS A 119 -31.82 -14.98 36.50
CA HIS A 119 -32.72 -16.13 36.35
C HIS A 119 -32.21 -17.44 36.94
N LEU A 120 -30.93 -17.76 36.77
CA LEU A 120 -30.32 -18.99 37.29
C LEU A 120 -29.99 -18.85 38.78
N GLY A 121 -30.20 -17.67 39.37
CA GLY A 121 -29.58 -17.26 40.62
C GLY A 121 -28.06 -17.14 40.46
N PRO A 122 -27.31 -16.74 41.50
CA PRO A 122 -25.87 -16.92 41.48
C PRO A 122 -25.60 -18.42 41.34
N LEU A 123 -25.31 -18.89 40.11
CA LEU A 123 -24.52 -20.10 39.90
C LEU A 123 -23.34 -19.92 40.84
N ALA A 124 -23.22 -20.80 41.85
CA ALA A 124 -22.23 -20.63 42.91
C ALA A 124 -20.94 -20.11 42.27
N PRO A 125 -20.47 -18.89 42.62
CA PRO A 125 -19.33 -18.29 41.94
C PRO A 125 -18.25 -19.36 41.91
N LEU A 126 -17.62 -19.59 40.75
CA LEU A 126 -16.54 -20.58 40.61
C LEU A 126 -15.66 -20.51 41.85
N ALA A 127 -15.81 -21.48 42.75
CA ALA A 127 -15.36 -21.29 44.12
C ALA A 127 -13.82 -21.21 44.12
N GLY A 128 -13.27 -20.16 44.73
CA GLY A 128 -11.83 -19.98 44.86
C GLY A 128 -11.12 -19.54 43.57
N GLN A 129 -10.05 -20.25 43.19
CA GLN A 129 -9.13 -19.85 42.11
C GLN A 129 -9.75 -19.91 40.70
N GLY A 130 -10.87 -20.61 40.51
CA GLY A 130 -11.51 -20.81 39.20
C GLY A 130 -11.96 -19.51 38.52
N GLN A 131 -12.57 -18.57 39.25
CA GLN A 131 -12.96 -17.27 38.68
C GLN A 131 -11.75 -16.43 38.27
N GLN A 132 -10.65 -16.49 39.03
CA GLN A 132 -9.42 -15.78 38.68
C GLN A 132 -8.77 -16.36 37.42
N ILE A 133 -8.77 -17.68 37.25
CA ILE A 133 -8.26 -18.34 36.05
C ILE A 133 -9.04 -17.90 34.82
N VAL A 134 -10.37 -17.85 34.87
CA VAL A 134 -11.21 -17.40 33.75
C VAL A 134 -10.94 -15.93 33.42
N ASN A 135 -10.82 -15.06 34.42
CA ASN A 135 -10.53 -13.65 34.20
C ASN A 135 -9.14 -13.44 33.58
N VAL A 136 -8.11 -14.14 34.07
CA VAL A 136 -6.77 -14.10 33.50
C VAL A 136 -6.79 -14.63 32.07
N LEU A 137 -7.49 -15.72 31.81
CA LEU A 137 -7.63 -16.28 30.46
C LEU A 137 -8.29 -15.27 29.50
N HIS A 138 -9.40 -14.62 29.90
CA HIS A 138 -10.04 -13.59 29.08
C HIS A 138 -9.10 -12.43 28.79
N VAL A 139 -8.40 -11.93 29.81
CA VAL A 139 -7.41 -10.87 29.64
C VAL A 139 -6.32 -11.30 28.66
N CYS A 140 -5.76 -12.50 28.82
CA CYS A 140 -4.75 -13.05 27.91
C CYS A 140 -5.27 -13.20 26.47
N VAL A 141 -6.50 -13.68 26.27
CA VAL A 141 -7.09 -13.82 24.93
C VAL A 141 -7.29 -12.46 24.28
N VAL A 142 -7.81 -11.46 25.01
CA VAL A 142 -8.00 -10.11 24.51
C VAL A 142 -6.65 -9.48 24.11
N PHE A 143 -5.66 -9.52 25.00
CA PHE A 143 -4.32 -9.01 24.69
C PHE A 143 -3.64 -9.78 23.56
N GLY A 144 -3.81 -11.11 23.51
CA GLY A 144 -3.31 -11.96 22.43
C GLY A 144 -3.93 -11.61 21.07
N MET A 145 -5.24 -11.36 21.03
CA MET A 145 -5.95 -10.93 19.82
C MET A 145 -5.47 -9.56 19.33
N PHE A 146 -5.31 -8.58 20.24
CA PHE A 146 -4.74 -7.27 19.90
C PHE A 146 -3.31 -7.38 19.37
N ALA A 147 -2.46 -8.20 19.99
CA ALA A 147 -1.09 -8.43 19.56
C ALA A 147 -1.03 -9.09 18.17
N ALA A 148 -1.89 -10.09 17.91
CA ALA A 148 -1.99 -10.76 16.62
C ALA A 148 -2.44 -9.78 15.51
N LEU A 149 -3.46 -8.96 15.77
CA LEU A 149 -3.93 -7.94 14.84
C LEU A 149 -2.84 -6.90 14.54
N ALA A 150 -2.14 -6.42 15.56
CA ALA A 150 -1.02 -5.48 15.40
C ALA A 150 0.12 -6.10 14.57
N ALA A 151 0.47 -7.36 14.81
CA ALA A 151 1.49 -8.07 14.05
C ALA A 151 1.09 -8.25 12.58
N PHE A 152 -0.18 -8.58 12.31
CA PHE A 152 -0.74 -8.68 10.97
C PHE A 152 -0.70 -7.33 10.23
N TYR A 153 -1.12 -6.26 10.90
CA TYR A 153 -1.10 -4.91 10.33
C TYR A 153 0.33 -4.44 10.01
N ARG A 154 1.27 -4.65 10.94
CA ARG A 154 2.69 -4.34 10.74
C ARG A 154 3.28 -5.07 9.53
N ARG A 155 3.02 -6.38 9.39
CA ARG A 155 3.47 -7.16 8.22
C ARG A 155 2.91 -6.58 6.92
N THR A 156 1.63 -6.22 6.92
CA THR A 156 0.96 -5.67 5.73
C THR A 156 1.57 -4.33 5.32
N ILE A 157 1.83 -3.44 6.27
CA ILE A 157 2.51 -2.16 6.03
C ILE A 157 3.91 -2.39 5.45
N LEU A 158 4.72 -3.24 6.08
CA LEU A 158 6.10 -3.48 5.63
C LEU A 158 6.17 -4.04 4.21
N ILE A 159 5.22 -4.91 3.83
CA ILE A 159 5.13 -5.44 2.47
C ILE A 159 4.72 -4.33 1.49
N ALA A 160 3.75 -3.50 1.87
CA ALA A 160 3.28 -2.39 1.04
C ALA A 160 4.39 -1.34 0.84
N GLU A 161 5.11 -0.99 1.91
CA GLU A 161 6.24 -0.06 1.89
C GLU A 161 7.37 -0.58 0.99
N ASN A 162 7.78 -1.85 1.13
CA ASN A 162 8.78 -2.44 0.25
C ASN A 162 8.37 -2.44 -1.22
N ARG A 163 7.09 -2.67 -1.53
CA ARG A 163 6.59 -2.59 -2.90
C ARG A 163 6.60 -1.16 -3.43
N LEU A 164 6.20 -0.20 -2.62
CA LEU A 164 6.24 1.22 -2.97
C LEU A 164 7.68 1.68 -3.21
N LEU A 165 8.62 1.29 -2.33
CA LEU A 165 10.05 1.58 -2.50
C LEU A 165 10.56 0.99 -3.82
N LYS A 166 10.34 -0.30 -4.09
CA LYS A 166 10.76 -0.92 -5.35
C LYS A 166 10.18 -0.22 -6.58
N GLN A 167 8.91 0.20 -6.54
CA GLN A 167 8.29 0.95 -7.64
C GLN A 167 8.83 2.37 -7.77
N ALA A 168 9.17 3.01 -6.65
CA ALA A 168 9.73 4.35 -6.62
C ALA A 168 11.20 4.37 -7.04
N THR A 169 11.95 3.27 -6.85
CA THR A 169 13.39 3.24 -7.08
C THR A 169 13.84 2.45 -8.31
N LEU A 170 13.10 1.41 -8.71
CA LEU A 170 13.50 0.50 -9.79
C LEU A 170 12.60 0.63 -11.02
N ASP A 171 13.18 0.37 -12.19
CA ASP A 171 12.46 0.16 -13.45
C ASP A 171 11.82 -1.22 -13.46
N ALA A 172 10.53 -1.29 -13.77
CA ALA A 172 9.75 -2.53 -13.66
C ALA A 172 10.15 -3.60 -14.70
N LEU A 173 10.71 -3.18 -15.84
CA LEU A 173 11.12 -4.11 -16.90
C LEU A 173 12.52 -4.67 -16.64
N THR A 174 13.48 -3.79 -16.39
CA THR A 174 14.91 -4.17 -16.33
C THR A 174 15.40 -4.46 -14.91
N GLY A 175 14.68 -4.01 -13.88
CA GLY A 175 15.11 -4.11 -12.49
C GLY A 175 16.25 -3.15 -12.11
N LEU A 176 16.74 -2.35 -13.06
CA LEU A 176 17.74 -1.30 -12.80
C LEU A 176 17.13 -0.14 -12.02
N ASN A 177 17.97 0.76 -11.49
CA ASN A 177 17.46 2.01 -10.92
C ASN A 177 16.66 2.78 -11.99
N ASN A 178 15.54 3.38 -11.60
CA ASN A 178 14.81 4.27 -12.49
C ASN A 178 15.47 5.66 -12.50
N ARG A 179 15.00 6.52 -13.42
CA ARG A 179 15.49 7.89 -13.55
C ARG A 179 15.41 8.69 -12.24
N ALA A 180 14.33 8.57 -11.47
CA ALA A 180 14.16 9.35 -10.25
C ALA A 180 15.20 8.95 -9.19
N HIS A 181 15.42 7.64 -9.00
CA HIS A 181 16.38 7.15 -8.03
C HIS A 181 17.83 7.43 -8.45
N PHE A 182 18.13 7.35 -9.74
CA PHE A 182 19.41 7.80 -10.27
C PHE A 182 19.69 9.25 -9.91
N GLN A 183 18.71 10.15 -10.06
CA GLN A 183 18.90 11.57 -9.72
C GLN A 183 19.21 11.75 -8.23
N THR A 184 18.56 10.99 -7.35
CA THR A 184 18.88 10.98 -5.91
C THR A 184 20.31 10.52 -5.65
N LEU A 185 20.72 9.39 -6.23
CA LEU A 185 22.07 8.84 -6.08
C LEU A 185 23.15 9.78 -6.65
N ALA A 186 22.91 10.35 -7.83
CA ALA A 186 23.80 11.33 -8.44
C ALA A 186 23.95 12.58 -7.57
N GLY A 187 22.87 13.06 -6.94
CA GLY A 187 22.93 14.15 -5.97
C GLY A 187 23.84 13.85 -4.78
N HIS A 188 23.71 12.67 -4.18
CA HIS A 188 24.60 12.24 -3.09
C HIS A 188 26.06 12.16 -3.52
N THR A 189 26.32 11.61 -4.71
CA THR A 189 27.67 11.50 -5.28
C THR A 189 28.28 12.88 -5.53
N LEU A 190 27.52 13.84 -6.08
CA LEU A 190 27.97 15.21 -6.28
C LEU A 190 28.35 15.89 -4.96
N THR A 191 27.54 15.75 -3.91
CA THR A 191 27.88 16.28 -2.57
C THR A 191 29.14 15.63 -1.99
N ARG A 192 29.32 14.32 -2.21
CA ARG A 192 30.54 13.61 -1.76
C ARG A 192 31.79 14.14 -2.46
N ILE A 193 31.71 14.36 -3.77
CA ILE A 193 32.83 14.85 -4.58
C ILE A 193 33.21 16.27 -4.19
N GLN A 194 32.24 17.15 -3.92
CA GLN A 194 32.51 18.50 -3.44
C GLN A 194 33.38 18.52 -2.16
N ARG A 195 33.27 17.48 -1.33
CA ARG A 195 34.04 17.35 -0.08
C ARG A 195 35.38 16.62 -0.25
N THR A 196 35.45 15.65 -1.16
CA THR A 196 36.59 14.72 -1.28
C THR A 196 37.53 15.04 -2.45
N GLY A 197 37.04 15.75 -3.47
CA GLY A 197 37.79 16.03 -4.70
C GLY A 197 37.95 14.81 -5.63
N GLU A 198 37.29 13.68 -5.34
CA GLU A 198 37.40 12.48 -6.18
C GLU A 198 36.80 12.68 -7.58
N PRO A 199 37.46 12.22 -8.67
CA PRO A 199 36.92 12.31 -10.01
C PRO A 199 35.72 11.37 -10.19
N VAL A 200 34.72 11.81 -10.96
CA VAL A 200 33.56 11.00 -11.36
C VAL A 200 33.33 11.09 -12.86
N ALA A 201 32.80 10.03 -13.44
CA ALA A 201 32.35 10.01 -14.83
C ALA A 201 30.84 9.72 -14.89
N LEU A 202 30.17 10.32 -15.88
CA LEU A 202 28.79 10.04 -16.22
C LEU A 202 28.73 9.57 -17.67
N MET A 203 28.08 8.44 -17.92
CA MET A 203 27.85 7.91 -19.25
C MET A 203 26.35 7.78 -19.50
N LEU A 204 25.89 8.30 -20.63
CA LEU A 204 24.52 8.13 -21.12
C LEU A 204 24.58 7.36 -22.43
N CYS A 205 23.96 6.18 -22.46
CA CYS A 205 23.97 5.27 -23.61
C CYS A 205 22.56 5.13 -24.18
N ASP A 206 22.45 4.95 -25.49
CA ASP A 206 21.21 4.57 -26.18
C ASP A 206 21.45 3.28 -26.97
N ILE A 207 20.38 2.51 -27.23
CA ILE A 207 20.47 1.26 -28.01
C ILE A 207 20.21 1.57 -29.48
N ASP A 208 21.24 1.43 -30.30
CA ASP A 208 21.15 1.67 -31.73
C ASP A 208 20.09 0.77 -32.40
N HIS A 209 19.33 1.38 -33.31
CA HIS A 209 18.31 0.70 -34.11
C HIS A 209 17.24 -0.05 -33.30
N PHE A 210 17.05 0.25 -32.01
CA PHE A 210 16.09 -0.43 -31.14
C PHE A 210 14.65 -0.43 -31.70
N LYS A 211 14.25 0.67 -32.37
CA LYS A 211 12.96 0.76 -33.06
C LYS A 211 12.78 -0.30 -34.15
N GLN A 212 13.82 -0.57 -34.95
CA GLN A 212 13.74 -1.58 -36.02
C GLN A 212 13.54 -2.99 -35.45
N VAL A 213 14.13 -3.27 -34.28
CA VAL A 213 13.91 -4.54 -33.56
C VAL A 213 12.45 -4.66 -33.13
N ASN A 214 11.89 -3.61 -32.54
CA ASN A 214 10.48 -3.57 -32.16
C ASN A 214 9.56 -3.73 -33.38
N ASP A 215 9.83 -3.04 -34.47
CA ASP A 215 9.01 -3.06 -35.68
C ASP A 215 9.05 -4.45 -36.37
N ARG A 216 10.20 -5.13 -36.34
CA ARG A 216 10.39 -6.44 -37.00
C ARG A 216 9.98 -7.64 -36.13
N HIS A 217 10.18 -7.57 -34.81
CA HIS A 217 10.03 -8.71 -33.91
C HIS A 217 8.99 -8.49 -32.80
N GLY A 218 8.35 -7.32 -32.76
CA GLY A 218 7.36 -6.93 -31.77
C GLY A 218 7.97 -6.44 -30.45
N HIS A 219 7.15 -5.73 -29.67
CA HIS A 219 7.57 -5.13 -28.40
C HIS A 219 8.09 -6.15 -27.38
N ALA A 220 7.51 -7.36 -27.32
CA ALA A 220 8.00 -8.40 -26.42
C ALA A 220 9.44 -8.87 -26.74
N ALA A 221 9.87 -8.75 -28.00
CA ALA A 221 11.27 -9.00 -28.36
C ALA A 221 12.17 -7.85 -27.93
N GLY A 222 11.74 -6.59 -28.12
CA GLY A 222 12.48 -5.42 -27.63
C GLY A 222 12.62 -5.40 -26.11
N ASP A 223 11.58 -5.80 -25.37
CA ASP A 223 11.62 -5.92 -23.92
C ASP A 223 12.70 -6.91 -23.46
N ARG A 224 12.81 -8.06 -24.15
CA ARG A 224 13.88 -9.03 -23.89
C ARG A 224 15.27 -8.47 -24.19
N VAL A 225 15.41 -7.67 -25.25
CA VAL A 225 16.67 -6.99 -25.57
C VAL A 225 17.04 -6.00 -24.46
N LEU A 226 16.10 -5.19 -23.98
CA LEU A 226 16.33 -4.26 -22.87
C LEU A 226 16.79 -4.98 -21.60
N VAL A 227 16.15 -6.09 -21.24
CA VAL A 227 16.55 -6.92 -20.09
C VAL A 227 17.96 -7.51 -20.28
N ALA A 228 18.26 -8.03 -21.47
CA ALA A 228 19.58 -8.60 -21.76
C ALA A 228 20.69 -7.54 -21.69
N VAL A 229 20.48 -6.36 -22.27
CA VAL A 229 21.43 -5.24 -22.21
C VAL A 229 21.65 -4.79 -20.77
N ALA A 230 20.58 -4.65 -19.99
CA ALA A 230 20.66 -4.29 -18.58
C ALA A 230 21.51 -5.29 -17.78
N GLN A 231 21.32 -6.60 -18.00
CA GLN A 231 22.09 -7.65 -17.33
C GLN A 231 23.58 -7.63 -17.72
N VAL A 232 23.87 -7.45 -19.02
CA VAL A 232 25.24 -7.34 -19.51
C VAL A 232 25.95 -6.14 -18.87
N LEU A 233 25.32 -4.96 -18.88
CA LEU A 233 25.90 -3.76 -18.28
C LEU A 233 26.10 -3.93 -16.77
N ALA A 234 25.11 -4.46 -16.05
CA ALA A 234 25.22 -4.71 -14.61
C ALA A 234 26.38 -5.66 -14.25
N GLY A 235 26.63 -6.68 -15.09
CA GLY A 235 27.73 -7.62 -14.89
C GLY A 235 29.14 -7.07 -15.17
N GLN A 236 29.25 -5.90 -15.82
CA GLN A 236 30.53 -5.25 -16.11
C GLN A 236 30.87 -4.11 -15.14
N LEU A 237 29.92 -3.72 -14.28
CA LEU A 237 30.07 -2.60 -13.35
C LEU A 237 30.50 -3.07 -11.96
N ARG A 238 31.21 -2.18 -11.25
CA ARG A 238 31.60 -2.42 -9.86
C ARG A 238 30.42 -2.16 -8.93
N GLU A 239 30.47 -2.67 -7.70
CA GLU A 239 29.43 -2.42 -6.70
C GLU A 239 29.23 -0.93 -6.38
N SER A 240 30.26 -0.10 -6.54
CA SER A 240 30.22 1.34 -6.32
C SER A 240 29.51 2.12 -7.44
N ASP A 241 29.33 1.51 -8.61
CA ASP A 241 28.85 2.19 -9.80
C ASP A 241 27.32 2.18 -9.84
N VAL A 242 26.73 3.27 -10.32
CA VAL A 242 25.26 3.42 -10.39
C VAL A 242 24.80 3.23 -11.82
N LEU A 243 24.06 2.15 -12.06
CA LEU A 243 23.38 1.88 -13.33
C LEU A 243 21.89 2.18 -13.24
N ALA A 244 21.33 2.86 -14.24
CA ALA A 244 19.92 3.22 -14.27
C ALA A 244 19.36 3.24 -15.69
N ARG A 245 18.07 2.91 -15.82
CA ARG A 245 17.31 3.15 -17.05
C ARG A 245 16.79 4.59 -17.03
N TRP A 246 17.37 5.44 -17.89
CA TRP A 246 17.05 6.86 -17.96
C TRP A 246 15.79 7.17 -18.80
N GLY A 247 15.60 6.42 -19.89
CA GLY A 247 14.52 6.61 -20.87
C GLY A 247 13.61 5.39 -21.00
N GLY A 248 12.34 5.67 -21.30
CA GLY A 248 11.34 4.68 -21.71
C GLY A 248 11.45 4.43 -23.20
#